data_AF-K1T485-F1
#
_entry.id   AF-K1T485-F1
#
_cell.length_a   1.000
_cell.length_b   1.000
_cell.length_c   1.000
_cell.angle_alpha   90.00
_cell.angle_beta   90.00
_cell.angle_gamma   90.00
#
_symmetry.space_group_name_H-M   'P 1'
#
loop_
_entity.id
_entity.type
_entity.pdbx_description
1 polymer ?
#
loop_
_entity_poly.entity_id
_entity_poly.type
_entity_poly.pdbx_seq_one_letter_code
_entity_poly.pdbx_strand_id
1 'polypeptide(L)'
;LSVTGGYGPNEMLDARNNLIDQLSEFGDIHVDDNFDGSVKITMGGLTIIDGKKSNLFVTGKDFDAYNAKYEENGAVVLKLTDGNDMVLESGSIKAYTDMINGNGAYASGKQTTDYGIKYYQSAVDEFAKQFAGLMNKLNGGDESDDRLMFTSADGSPINAGNIRISDAWLKDATMIAKIYNEKTGAYDYPVNLDGNAVNKLLLGMDDSVQIGKGDYEGSSYDFILFLNN
;
A
#
# COMPACT_ATOMS: atom_id res chain seq x y z
N LEU A 1 -61.44 31.33 -9.13
CA LEU A 1 -60.37 30.55 -9.77
C LEU A 1 -59.10 30.80 -8.96
N SER A 2 -58.84 29.95 -7.96
CA SER A 2 -57.63 30.04 -7.14
C SER A 2 -56.57 29.18 -7.81
N VAL A 3 -55.50 29.79 -8.29
CA VAL A 3 -54.28 29.09 -8.71
C VAL A 3 -53.55 28.71 -7.42
N THR A 4 -53.93 27.57 -6.84
CA THR A 4 -53.04 26.86 -5.91
C THR A 4 -52.08 26.05 -6.77
N GLY A 5 -51.01 26.69 -7.22
CA GLY A 5 -49.88 26.00 -7.84
C GLY A 5 -49.30 25.02 -6.82
N GLY A 6 -49.63 23.74 -6.98
CA GLY A 6 -49.09 22.67 -6.15
C GLY A 6 -47.64 22.44 -6.52
N TYR A 7 -46.73 23.14 -5.84
CA TYR A 7 -45.29 22.96 -6.00
C TYR A 7 -44.76 21.68 -5.33
N GLY A 8 -45.54 21.04 -4.44
CA GLY A 8 -45.11 19.86 -3.68
C GLY A 8 -44.53 18.71 -4.51
N PRO A 9 -45.21 18.24 -5.59
CA PRO A 9 -44.66 17.16 -6.41
C PRO A 9 -43.41 17.56 -7.20
N ASN A 10 -43.33 18.82 -7.67
CA ASN A 10 -42.20 19.29 -8.47
C ASN A 10 -40.97 19.53 -7.59
N GLU A 11 -41.12 20.11 -6.40
CA GLU A 11 -40.02 20.28 -5.45
C GLU A 11 -39.43 18.93 -5.02
N MET A 12 -40.27 17.89 -4.89
CA MET A 12 -39.80 16.53 -4.59
C MET A 12 -39.05 15.90 -5.76
N LEU A 13 -39.47 16.15 -7.00
CA LEU A 13 -38.76 15.70 -8.20
C LEU A 13 -37.41 16.40 -8.35
N ASP A 14 -37.35 17.71 -8.10
CA ASP A 14 -36.11 18.49 -8.10
C ASP A 14 -35.16 18.03 -6.99
N ALA A 15 -35.68 17.82 -5.77
CA ALA A 15 -34.90 17.27 -4.66
C ALA A 15 -34.37 15.86 -4.97
N ARG A 16 -35.19 14.99 -5.58
CA ARG A 16 -34.77 13.67 -6.03
C ARG A 16 -33.64 13.76 -7.05
N ASN A 17 -33.77 14.60 -8.06
CA ASN A 17 -32.76 14.74 -9.10
C ASN A 17 -31.44 15.29 -8.54
N ASN A 18 -31.51 16.28 -7.63
CA ASN A 18 -30.32 16.78 -6.93
C ASN A 18 -29.61 15.68 -6.12
N LEU A 19 -30.35 14.77 -5.46
CA LEU A 19 -29.77 13.64 -4.74
C LEU A 19 -29.17 12.59 -5.67
N ILE A 20 -29.77 12.36 -6.83
CA ILE A 20 -29.23 11.48 -7.87
C ILE A 20 -27.92 12.06 -8.43
N ASP A 21 -27.87 13.36 -8.67
CA ASP A 21 -26.66 14.04 -9.12
C ASP A 21 -25.54 13.91 -8.08
N GLN A 22 -25.83 14.17 -6.80
CA GLN A 22 -24.87 13.96 -5.71
C GLN A 22 -24.43 12.49 -5.61
N LEU A 23 -25.34 11.54 -5.82
CA LEU A 23 -25.02 10.12 -5.80
C LEU A 23 -24.02 9.74 -6.90
N SER A 24 -24.13 10.38 -8.07
CA SER A 24 -23.23 10.15 -9.21
C SER A 24 -21.77 10.57 -8.95
N GLU A 25 -21.52 11.45 -7.98
CA GLU A 25 -20.17 11.82 -7.56
C GLU A 25 -19.42 10.65 -6.90
N PHE A 26 -20.17 9.74 -6.26
CA PHE A 26 -19.60 8.63 -5.51
C PHE A 26 -19.26 7.41 -6.38
N GLY A 27 -19.94 7.24 -7.51
CA GLY A 27 -19.74 6.14 -8.44
C GLY A 27 -20.66 6.23 -9.65
N ASP A 28 -20.33 5.47 -10.70
CA ASP A 28 -21.17 5.38 -11.89
C ASP A 28 -22.54 4.80 -11.53
N ILE A 29 -23.59 5.54 -11.88
CA ILE A 29 -24.97 5.11 -11.70
C ILE A 29 -25.71 5.02 -13.02
N HIS A 30 -26.65 4.09 -13.09
CA HIS A 30 -27.68 4.04 -14.11
C HIS A 30 -29.05 4.20 -13.46
N VAL A 31 -29.87 5.08 -14.02
CA VAL A 31 -31.19 5.43 -13.49
C VAL A 31 -32.25 5.09 -14.52
N ASP A 32 -33.22 4.28 -14.12
CA ASP A 32 -34.41 3.94 -14.89
C ASP A 32 -35.66 4.43 -14.16
N ASP A 33 -36.62 5.00 -14.89
CA ASP A 33 -37.93 5.32 -14.34
C ASP A 33 -38.82 4.07 -14.28
N ASN A 34 -39.47 3.87 -13.14
CA ASN A 34 -40.51 2.86 -12.97
C ASN A 34 -41.87 3.39 -13.45
N PHE A 35 -42.78 2.47 -13.79
CA PHE A 35 -44.14 2.83 -14.23
C PHE A 35 -44.94 3.60 -13.17
N ASP A 36 -44.62 3.41 -11.88
CA ASP A 36 -45.27 4.07 -10.75
C ASP A 36 -44.70 5.46 -10.43
N GLY A 37 -43.76 5.97 -11.25
CA GLY A 37 -43.10 7.26 -11.07
C GLY A 37 -41.95 7.25 -10.07
N SER A 38 -41.62 6.09 -9.50
CA SER A 38 -40.39 5.90 -8.73
C SER A 38 -39.19 5.65 -9.65
N VAL A 39 -37.99 5.57 -9.08
CA VAL A 39 -36.76 5.28 -9.85
C VAL A 39 -36.14 3.98 -9.39
N LYS A 40 -35.48 3.32 -10.33
CA LYS A 40 -34.52 2.25 -10.08
C LYS A 40 -33.13 2.80 -10.35
N ILE A 41 -32.22 2.60 -9.41
CA ILE A 41 -30.83 3.02 -9.53
C ILE A 41 -29.93 1.80 -9.38
N THR A 42 -29.03 1.62 -10.34
CA THR A 42 -27.97 0.63 -10.28
C THR A 42 -26.61 1.30 -10.18
N MET A 43 -25.70 0.73 -9.41
CA MET A 43 -24.34 1.20 -9.20
C MET A 43 -23.42 -0.03 -9.11
N GLY A 44 -22.31 -0.02 -9.83
CA GLY A 44 -21.36 -1.14 -9.84
C GLY A 44 -21.99 -2.49 -10.22
N GLY A 45 -22.94 -2.48 -11.16
CA GLY A 45 -23.67 -3.66 -11.62
C GLY A 45 -24.79 -4.16 -10.70
N LEU A 46 -25.00 -3.52 -9.54
CA LEU A 46 -25.98 -3.94 -8.54
C LEU A 46 -27.10 -2.91 -8.38
N THR A 47 -28.31 -3.39 -8.08
CA THR A 47 -29.44 -2.49 -7.77
C THR A 47 -29.29 -1.97 -6.34
N ILE A 48 -29.16 -0.65 -6.20
CA ILE A 48 -29.03 0.03 -4.90
C ILE A 48 -30.34 0.67 -4.46
N ILE A 49 -31.20 1.06 -5.40
CA ILE A 49 -32.55 1.58 -5.15
C ILE A 49 -33.51 0.97 -6.17
N ASP A 50 -34.68 0.51 -5.71
CA ASP A 50 -35.83 0.17 -6.56
C ASP A 50 -37.11 0.59 -5.85
N GLY A 51 -37.64 1.75 -6.25
CA GLY A 51 -38.78 2.37 -5.60
C GLY A 51 -38.52 2.69 -4.13
N LYS A 52 -39.18 1.96 -3.23
CA LYS A 52 -39.01 2.11 -1.77
C LYS A 52 -37.95 1.17 -1.18
N LYS A 53 -37.37 0.27 -1.97
CA LYS A 53 -36.35 -0.68 -1.52
C LYS A 53 -34.98 -0.06 -1.75
N SER A 54 -34.08 -0.25 -0.79
CA SER A 54 -32.68 0.17 -0.90
C SER A 54 -31.77 -0.96 -0.41
N ASN A 55 -30.68 -1.21 -1.14
CA ASN A 55 -29.55 -1.99 -0.67
C ASN A 55 -28.47 -1.04 -0.18
N LEU A 56 -27.99 -1.25 1.05
CA LEU A 56 -27.04 -0.34 1.68
C LEU A 56 -25.61 -0.85 1.53
N PHE A 57 -24.66 0.08 1.59
CA PHE A 57 -23.25 -0.26 1.79
C PHE A 57 -23.05 -0.81 3.19
N VAL A 58 -22.33 -1.91 3.26
CA VAL A 58 -21.85 -2.44 4.53
C VAL A 58 -20.41 -1.96 4.73
N THR A 59 -20.10 -1.41 5.90
CA THR A 59 -18.73 -0.98 6.24
C THR A 59 -18.36 -1.46 7.65
N GLY A 60 -17.07 -1.74 7.87
CA GLY A 60 -16.54 -2.07 9.18
C GLY A 60 -17.32 -3.16 9.94
N LYS A 61 -17.78 -2.84 11.15
CA LYS A 61 -18.46 -3.76 12.10
C LYS A 61 -19.73 -4.43 11.57
N ASP A 62 -20.39 -3.83 10.57
CA ASP A 62 -21.64 -4.38 10.04
C ASP A 62 -21.37 -5.54 9.06
N PHE A 63 -20.12 -5.75 8.62
CA PHE A 63 -19.73 -6.87 7.77
C PHE A 63 -20.06 -8.24 8.40
N ASP A 64 -19.77 -8.41 9.70
CA ASP A 64 -20.04 -9.67 10.40
C ASP A 64 -21.54 -9.99 10.47
N ALA A 65 -22.39 -8.96 10.59
CA ALA A 65 -23.85 -9.12 10.60
C ALA A 65 -24.42 -9.63 9.26
N TYR A 66 -23.68 -9.45 8.18
CA TYR A 66 -24.04 -9.88 6.83
C TYR A 66 -23.17 -11.03 6.29
N ASN A 67 -22.45 -11.76 7.15
CA ASN A 67 -21.48 -12.82 6.78
C ASN A 67 -20.45 -12.37 5.74
N ALA A 68 -20.13 -11.09 5.73
CA ALA A 68 -19.22 -10.46 4.82
C ALA A 68 -17.86 -10.29 5.51
N LYS A 69 -16.75 -10.19 4.74
CA LYS A 69 -15.43 -9.78 5.29
C LYS A 69 -15.04 -8.38 4.81
N TYR A 70 -14.63 -7.51 5.73
CA TYR A 70 -14.18 -6.13 5.43
C TYR A 70 -12.88 -6.12 4.60
N GLU A 71 -11.98 -7.08 4.88
CA GLU A 71 -10.78 -7.31 4.10
C GLU A 71 -10.71 -8.77 3.64
N GLU A 72 -10.29 -8.96 2.40
CA GLU A 72 -10.00 -10.26 1.81
C GLU A 72 -8.61 -10.21 1.18
N ASN A 73 -7.72 -11.11 1.61
CA ASN A 73 -6.33 -11.17 1.15
C ASN A 73 -5.59 -9.82 1.26
N GLY A 74 -5.82 -9.08 2.35
CA GLY A 74 -5.16 -7.81 2.60
C GLY A 74 -5.61 -6.67 1.68
N ALA A 75 -6.82 -6.74 1.12
CA ALA A 75 -7.47 -5.64 0.39
C ALA A 75 -8.87 -5.40 0.95
N VAL A 76 -9.27 -4.13 1.02
CA VAL A 76 -10.62 -3.71 1.40
C VAL A 76 -11.58 -4.10 0.29
N VAL A 77 -12.74 -4.67 0.65
CA VAL A 77 -13.78 -5.03 -0.31
C VAL A 77 -15.04 -4.24 -0.05
N LEU A 78 -15.74 -3.85 -1.11
CA LEU A 78 -17.04 -3.20 -1.04
C LEU A 78 -18.14 -4.23 -1.26
N LYS A 79 -19.08 -4.32 -0.33
CA LYS A 79 -20.22 -5.23 -0.43
C LYS A 79 -21.52 -4.54 -0.06
N LEU A 80 -22.60 -5.00 -0.67
CA LEU A 80 -23.95 -4.61 -0.29
C LEU A 80 -24.50 -5.51 0.82
N THR A 81 -25.61 -5.09 1.41
CA THR A 81 -26.35 -5.86 2.44
C THR A 81 -26.85 -7.23 1.98
N ASP A 82 -26.89 -7.49 0.67
CA ASP A 82 -27.25 -8.79 0.11
C ASP A 82 -26.04 -9.75 -0.07
N GLY A 83 -24.84 -9.29 0.27
CA GLY A 83 -23.60 -10.05 0.20
C GLY A 83 -22.87 -9.99 -1.15
N ASN A 84 -23.42 -9.31 -2.15
CA ASN A 84 -22.79 -9.19 -3.47
C ASN A 84 -21.61 -8.20 -3.45
N ASP A 85 -20.54 -8.56 -4.17
CA ASP A 85 -19.37 -7.70 -4.39
C ASP A 85 -19.76 -6.56 -5.33
N MET A 86 -19.54 -5.32 -4.89
CA MET A 86 -19.70 -4.15 -5.74
C MET A 86 -18.37 -3.84 -6.43
N VAL A 87 -18.41 -3.68 -7.74
CA VAL A 87 -17.27 -3.27 -8.56
C VAL A 87 -17.59 -1.91 -9.19
N LEU A 88 -16.90 -0.87 -8.75
CA LEU A 88 -17.04 0.48 -9.31
C LEU A 88 -15.98 0.72 -10.39
N GLU A 89 -16.34 1.44 -11.43
CA GLU A 89 -15.42 1.83 -12.51
C GLU A 89 -14.91 3.27 -12.33
N SER A 90 -15.73 4.16 -11.75
CA SER A 90 -15.39 5.55 -11.49
C SER A 90 -15.98 6.08 -10.16
N GLY A 91 -15.85 7.40 -9.93
CA GLY A 91 -16.36 8.11 -8.77
C GLY A 91 -15.42 8.10 -7.56
N SER A 92 -15.77 8.87 -6.54
CA SER A 92 -14.90 9.06 -5.39
C SER A 92 -14.66 7.77 -4.60
N ILE A 93 -15.66 6.89 -4.51
CA ILE A 93 -15.50 5.61 -3.78
C ILE A 93 -14.46 4.74 -4.49
N LYS A 94 -14.51 4.63 -5.83
CA LYS A 94 -13.49 3.92 -6.59
C LYS A 94 -12.10 4.49 -6.32
N ALA A 95 -11.94 5.81 -6.41
CA ALA A 95 -10.66 6.48 -6.15
C ALA A 95 -10.09 6.18 -4.75
N TYR A 96 -10.93 6.22 -3.70
CA TYR A 96 -10.50 5.85 -2.35
C TYR A 96 -10.11 4.38 -2.24
N THR A 97 -10.87 3.49 -2.89
CA THR A 97 -10.60 2.05 -2.83
C THR A 97 -9.30 1.71 -3.56
N ASP A 98 -9.02 2.34 -4.70
CA ASP A 98 -7.75 2.21 -5.42
C ASP A 98 -6.57 2.77 -4.62
N MET A 99 -6.76 3.90 -3.96
CA MET A 99 -5.71 4.45 -3.09
C MET A 99 -5.39 3.51 -1.91
N ILE A 100 -6.40 2.84 -1.35
CA ILE A 100 -6.20 1.91 -0.22
C ILE A 100 -5.65 0.56 -0.68
N ASN A 101 -6.14 0.02 -1.79
CA ASN A 101 -5.81 -1.33 -2.26
C ASN A 101 -4.70 -1.38 -3.31
N GLY A 102 -4.35 -0.23 -3.89
CA GLY A 102 -3.31 -0.10 -4.89
C GLY A 102 -1.96 -0.45 -4.29
N ASN A 103 -1.41 -1.57 -4.72
CA ASN A 103 -0.11 -2.08 -4.29
C ASN A 103 0.85 -2.26 -5.48
N GLY A 104 0.55 -1.66 -6.64
CA GLY A 104 1.41 -1.68 -7.83
C GLY A 104 1.91 -3.07 -8.19
N ALA A 105 3.21 -3.20 -8.45
CA ALA A 105 3.85 -4.48 -8.75
C ALA A 105 3.84 -5.48 -7.57
N TYR A 106 3.60 -5.02 -6.35
CA TYR A 106 3.49 -5.86 -5.15
C TYR A 106 2.07 -6.41 -4.96
N ALA A 107 1.11 -6.01 -5.81
CA ALA A 107 -0.27 -6.47 -5.72
C ALA A 107 -0.39 -7.99 -5.70
N SER A 108 -1.23 -8.47 -4.78
CA SER A 108 -1.61 -9.86 -4.66
C SER A 108 -3.07 -9.99 -4.21
N GLY A 109 -3.69 -11.14 -4.50
CA GLY A 109 -5.07 -11.38 -4.11
C GLY A 109 -6.05 -10.37 -4.73
N LYS A 110 -6.75 -9.61 -3.89
CA LYS A 110 -7.73 -8.59 -4.29
C LYS A 110 -7.17 -7.16 -4.33
N GLN A 111 -5.86 -6.99 -4.15
CA GLN A 111 -5.19 -5.70 -4.36
C GLN A 111 -5.19 -5.31 -5.83
N THR A 112 -5.11 -4.02 -6.12
CA THR A 112 -5.04 -3.52 -7.50
C THR A 112 -3.60 -3.15 -7.88
N THR A 113 -3.34 -3.09 -9.18
CA THR A 113 -2.06 -2.66 -9.75
C THR A 113 -1.87 -1.14 -9.72
N ASP A 114 -2.80 -0.40 -9.12
CA ASP A 114 -2.67 1.05 -8.94
C ASP A 114 -1.58 1.38 -7.92
N TYR A 115 -1.00 2.56 -8.04
CA TYR A 115 0.02 3.08 -7.11
C TYR A 115 -0.63 3.79 -5.93
N GLY A 116 -1.19 3.01 -4.99
CA GLY A 116 -1.85 3.48 -3.77
C GLY A 116 -0.92 3.54 -2.55
N ILE A 117 -1.48 3.76 -1.37
CA ILE A 117 -0.75 3.85 -0.10
C ILE A 117 0.05 2.55 0.17
N LYS A 118 -0.54 1.38 -0.11
CA LYS A 118 0.12 0.09 0.11
C LYS A 118 1.35 -0.08 -0.75
N TYR A 119 1.32 0.43 -1.99
CA TYR A 119 2.49 0.42 -2.86
C TYR A 119 3.66 1.15 -2.20
N TYR A 120 3.45 2.38 -1.73
CA TYR A 120 4.52 3.16 -1.10
C TYR A 120 5.02 2.52 0.19
N GLN A 121 4.13 1.89 0.98
CA GLN A 121 4.55 1.10 2.15
C GLN A 121 5.48 -0.06 1.74
N SER A 122 5.07 -0.86 0.75
CA SER A 122 5.85 -1.99 0.24
C SER A 122 7.18 -1.54 -0.38
N ALA A 123 7.20 -0.41 -1.07
CA ALA A 123 8.40 0.16 -1.68
C ALA A 123 9.43 0.57 -0.63
N VAL A 124 9.00 1.26 0.43
CA VAL A 124 9.90 1.68 1.52
C VAL A 124 10.35 0.47 2.35
N ASP A 125 9.49 -0.52 2.56
CA ASP A 125 9.86 -1.79 3.22
C ASP A 125 10.92 -2.55 2.43
N GLU A 126 10.75 -2.68 1.11
CA GLU A 126 11.74 -3.36 0.26
C GLU A 126 13.04 -2.56 0.18
N PHE A 127 12.99 -1.22 0.13
CA PHE A 127 14.19 -0.39 0.23
C PHE A 127 14.97 -0.68 1.52
N ALA A 128 14.31 -0.66 2.68
CA ALA A 128 14.96 -0.91 3.96
C ALA A 128 15.65 -2.29 4.00
N LYS A 129 14.96 -3.31 3.47
CA LYS A 129 15.48 -4.67 3.34
C LYS A 129 16.70 -4.75 2.42
N GLN A 130 16.64 -4.17 1.23
CA GLN A 130 17.74 -4.19 0.26
C GLN A 130 18.95 -3.41 0.77
N PHE A 131 18.71 -2.23 1.36
CA PHE A 131 19.74 -1.41 1.98
C PHE A 131 20.46 -2.17 3.11
N ALA A 132 19.70 -2.75 4.05
CA ALA A 132 20.27 -3.54 5.14
C ALA A 132 21.05 -4.75 4.60
N GLY A 133 20.50 -5.46 3.62
CA GLY A 133 21.15 -6.60 2.97
C GLY A 133 22.48 -6.22 2.30
N LEU A 134 22.48 -5.13 1.52
CA LEU A 134 23.69 -4.61 0.87
C LEU A 134 24.77 -4.25 1.89
N MET A 135 24.42 -3.45 2.90
CA MET A 135 25.38 -3.00 3.92
C MET A 135 25.92 -4.16 4.74
N ASN A 136 25.06 -5.10 5.13
CA ASN A 136 25.46 -6.33 5.81
C ASN A 136 26.42 -7.14 4.94
N LYS A 137 26.08 -7.38 3.67
CA LYS A 137 26.93 -8.12 2.72
C LYS A 137 28.28 -7.45 2.50
N LEU A 138 28.31 -6.13 2.27
CA LEU A 138 29.57 -5.39 2.09
C LEU A 138 30.47 -5.50 3.32
N ASN A 139 29.85 -5.48 4.49
CA ASN A 139 30.50 -5.69 5.76
C ASN A 139 30.66 -7.17 6.12
N GLY A 140 30.37 -8.15 5.28
CA GLY A 140 30.61 -9.57 5.58
C GLY A 140 29.69 -10.20 6.63
N GLY A 141 28.46 -9.69 6.74
CA GLY A 141 27.40 -10.25 7.58
C GLY A 141 26.94 -11.64 7.13
N ASP A 142 27.18 -12.00 5.86
CA ASP A 142 26.87 -13.33 5.33
C ASP A 142 27.80 -14.41 5.91
N GLU A 143 28.99 -14.03 6.39
CA GLU A 143 29.94 -14.98 7.00
C GLU A 143 29.86 -15.01 8.52
N SER A 144 29.29 -13.97 9.16
CA SER A 144 29.19 -13.88 10.63
C SER A 144 28.13 -12.89 11.08
N ASP A 145 27.26 -13.31 12.00
CA ASP A 145 26.27 -12.43 12.64
C ASP A 145 26.91 -11.26 13.41
N ASP A 146 28.13 -11.46 13.93
CA ASP A 146 28.93 -10.40 14.56
C ASP A 146 29.35 -9.32 13.56
N ARG A 147 29.06 -9.49 12.26
CA ARG A 147 29.33 -8.55 11.16
C ARG A 147 28.08 -7.92 10.55
N LEU A 148 26.90 -8.17 11.10
CA LEU A 148 25.69 -7.46 10.69
C LEU A 148 25.82 -5.98 11.10
N MET A 149 25.58 -5.06 10.16
CA MET A 149 25.44 -3.61 10.44
C MET A 149 24.01 -3.26 10.82
N PHE A 150 23.04 -3.92 10.17
CA PHE A 150 21.62 -3.71 10.35
C PHE A 150 20.91 -5.03 10.70
N THR A 151 19.95 -4.96 11.61
CA THR A 151 19.08 -6.07 12.00
C THR A 151 17.64 -5.57 12.17
N SER A 152 16.70 -6.46 12.44
CA SER A 152 15.37 -6.07 12.88
C SER A 152 15.32 -5.84 14.39
N ALA A 153 14.37 -5.01 14.83
CA ALA A 153 14.10 -4.74 16.24
C ALA A 153 13.44 -5.91 16.96
N ASP A 154 12.72 -6.75 16.23
CA ASP A 154 11.83 -7.80 16.74
C ASP A 154 12.21 -9.22 16.26
N GLY A 155 13.28 -9.35 15.47
CA GLY A 155 13.72 -10.62 14.89
C GLY A 155 12.91 -11.06 13.67
N SER A 156 11.91 -10.28 13.22
CA SER A 156 11.19 -10.55 11.97
C SER A 156 12.01 -10.08 10.74
N PRO A 157 11.60 -10.42 9.50
CA PRO A 157 12.27 -9.89 8.31
C PRO A 157 12.38 -8.36 8.34
N ILE A 158 13.52 -7.83 7.91
CA ILE A 158 13.77 -6.38 7.92
C ILE A 158 12.77 -5.69 6.98
N ASN A 159 12.17 -4.63 7.49
CA ASN A 159 11.27 -3.71 6.81
C ASN A 159 11.51 -2.28 7.35
N ALA A 160 10.80 -1.28 6.84
CA ALA A 160 11.02 0.11 7.21
C ALA A 160 10.65 0.39 8.67
N GLY A 161 9.68 -0.34 9.22
CA GLY A 161 9.21 -0.17 10.60
C GLY A 161 10.10 -0.81 11.65
N ASN A 162 10.93 -1.78 11.30
CA ASN A 162 11.75 -2.54 12.26
C ASN A 162 13.26 -2.47 12.02
N ILE A 163 13.74 -1.86 10.93
CA ILE A 163 15.16 -1.71 10.65
C ILE A 163 15.86 -0.93 11.77
N ARG A 164 16.97 -1.46 12.28
CA ARG A 164 17.85 -0.79 13.25
C ARG A 164 19.30 -1.16 13.04
N ILE A 165 20.20 -0.38 13.65
CA ILE A 165 21.62 -0.75 13.77
C ILE A 165 21.72 -2.00 14.67
N SER A 166 22.54 -2.97 14.27
CA SER A 166 22.75 -4.19 15.03
C SER A 166 23.44 -3.92 16.38
N ASP A 167 23.18 -4.78 17.36
CA ASP A 167 23.85 -4.68 18.66
C ASP A 167 25.37 -4.96 18.54
N ALA A 168 25.78 -5.81 17.59
CA ALA A 168 27.18 -6.07 17.29
C ALA A 168 27.90 -4.79 16.82
N TRP A 169 27.28 -4.04 15.91
CA TRP A 169 27.83 -2.80 15.38
C TRP A 169 27.85 -1.67 16.41
N LEU A 170 26.80 -1.57 17.23
CA LEU A 170 26.76 -0.60 18.33
C LEU A 170 27.84 -0.86 19.37
N LYS A 171 28.18 -2.14 19.61
CA LYS A 171 29.18 -2.55 20.59
C LYS A 171 30.61 -2.31 20.10
N ASP A 172 30.88 -2.47 18.80
CA ASP A 172 32.22 -2.31 18.24
C ASP A 172 32.20 -1.83 16.78
N ALA A 173 32.02 -0.52 16.57
CA ALA A 173 32.05 0.07 15.22
C ALA A 173 33.40 -0.09 14.49
N THR A 174 34.49 -0.49 15.18
CA THR A 174 35.80 -0.71 14.54
C THR A 174 35.84 -1.96 13.66
N MET A 175 34.82 -2.82 13.79
CA MET A 175 34.63 -3.99 12.93
C MET A 175 34.54 -3.65 11.43
N ILE A 176 34.19 -2.41 11.08
CA ILE A 176 34.28 -1.88 9.71
C ILE A 176 35.67 -2.11 9.09
N ALA A 177 36.72 -2.11 9.91
CA ALA A 177 38.10 -2.19 9.46
C ALA A 177 38.74 -3.58 9.65
N LYS A 178 37.97 -4.59 10.09
CA LYS A 178 38.46 -5.97 10.26
C LYS A 178 38.48 -6.70 8.91
N ILE A 179 39.62 -7.30 8.58
CA ILE A 179 39.85 -8.01 7.31
C ILE A 179 39.69 -9.53 7.51
N TYR A 180 39.14 -10.21 6.50
CA TYR A 180 39.03 -11.67 6.51
C TYR A 180 40.42 -12.29 6.42
N ASN A 181 40.80 -13.08 7.41
CA ASN A 181 42.04 -13.82 7.40
C ASN A 181 41.78 -15.26 6.93
N GLU A 182 42.09 -15.53 5.66
CA GLU A 182 41.90 -16.85 5.03
C GLU A 182 42.62 -17.99 5.75
N LYS A 183 43.68 -17.71 6.52
CA LYS A 183 44.44 -18.72 7.26
C LYS A 183 43.78 -19.13 8.56
N THR A 184 43.08 -18.21 9.22
CA THR A 184 42.40 -18.46 10.49
C THR A 184 40.90 -18.71 10.30
N GLY A 185 40.35 -18.40 9.11
CA GLY A 185 38.92 -18.44 8.84
C GLY A 185 38.14 -17.41 9.66
N ALA A 186 38.83 -16.40 10.19
CA ALA A 186 38.26 -15.40 11.08
C ALA A 186 38.58 -13.99 10.59
N TYR A 187 37.72 -13.05 10.94
CA TYR A 187 37.99 -11.64 10.73
C TYR A 187 38.86 -11.12 11.87
N ASP A 188 40.10 -10.75 11.56
CA ASP A 188 41.12 -10.45 12.56
C ASP A 188 41.78 -9.09 12.32
N TYR A 189 42.40 -8.59 13.37
CA TYR A 189 43.33 -7.48 13.31
C TYR A 189 44.61 -7.94 12.58
N PRO A 190 45.29 -7.07 11.83
CA PRO A 190 45.32 -5.62 12.00
C PRO A 190 44.20 -4.84 11.30
N VAL A 191 43.83 -3.70 11.92
CA VAL A 191 43.08 -2.61 11.26
C VAL A 191 43.88 -2.19 10.05
N ASN A 192 43.31 -2.32 8.86
CA ASN A 192 43.90 -1.63 7.73
C ASN A 192 43.40 -0.20 7.71
N LEU A 193 44.28 0.72 8.11
CA LEU A 193 44.01 2.16 8.14
C LEU A 193 44.08 2.79 6.73
N ASP A 194 44.27 1.99 5.69
CA ASP A 194 44.25 2.44 4.29
C ASP A 194 42.85 2.88 3.81
N GLY A 195 41.82 2.71 4.65
CA GLY A 195 40.46 3.11 4.35
C GLY A 195 39.76 2.20 3.34
N ASN A 196 40.37 1.08 2.92
CA ASN A 196 39.81 0.23 1.87
C ASN A 196 38.45 -0.35 2.22
N ALA A 197 38.20 -0.68 3.49
CA ALA A 197 36.89 -1.19 3.91
C ALA A 197 35.81 -0.10 3.92
N VAL A 198 36.17 1.15 4.27
CA VAL A 198 35.27 2.30 4.17
C VAL A 198 35.00 2.63 2.70
N ASN A 199 36.04 2.59 1.84
CA ASN A 199 35.90 2.77 0.40
C ASN A 199 35.03 1.67 -0.22
N LYS A 200 35.12 0.42 0.25
CA LYS A 200 34.26 -0.68 -0.21
C LYS A 200 32.79 -0.41 0.12
N LEU A 201 32.48 0.12 1.31
CA LEU A 201 31.13 0.51 1.67
C LEU A 201 30.65 1.70 0.82
N LEU A 202 31.50 2.71 0.64
CA LEU A 202 31.19 3.90 -0.15
C LEU A 202 30.92 3.56 -1.62
N LEU A 203 31.80 2.78 -2.25
CA LEU A 203 31.63 2.29 -3.63
C LEU A 203 30.44 1.34 -3.74
N GLY A 204 30.22 0.48 -2.74
CA GLY A 204 29.08 -0.41 -2.73
C GLY A 204 27.74 0.30 -2.61
N MET A 205 27.68 1.53 -2.08
CA MET A 205 26.46 2.34 -2.13
C MET A 205 26.09 2.79 -3.55
N ASP A 206 27.08 2.86 -4.45
CA ASP A 206 26.89 3.12 -5.89
C ASP A 206 26.54 1.84 -6.67
N ASP A 207 26.65 0.66 -6.04
CA ASP A 207 26.22 -0.59 -6.68
C ASP A 207 24.71 -0.56 -6.93
N SER A 208 24.31 -1.05 -8.11
CA SER A 208 22.90 -1.17 -8.46
C SER A 208 22.20 -2.14 -7.50
N VAL A 209 21.13 -1.67 -6.89
CA VAL A 209 20.16 -2.48 -6.16
C VAL A 209 18.84 -2.47 -6.92
N GLN A 210 18.20 -3.63 -6.99
CA GLN A 210 16.82 -3.70 -7.43
C GLN A 210 15.92 -3.46 -6.23
N ILE A 211 15.16 -2.38 -6.27
CA ILE A 211 14.17 -2.06 -5.24
C ILE A 211 12.80 -2.38 -5.83
N GLY A 212 12.08 -3.26 -5.13
CA GLY A 212 10.81 -3.79 -5.59
C GLY A 212 10.90 -4.94 -6.58
N LYS A 213 9.79 -5.21 -7.27
CA LYS A 213 9.72 -6.28 -8.29
C LYS A 213 10.12 -5.77 -9.67
N GLY A 214 11.21 -5.02 -9.75
CA GLY A 214 11.71 -4.42 -11.00
C GLY A 214 11.18 -3.01 -11.29
N ASP A 215 10.56 -2.35 -10.32
CA ASP A 215 10.07 -0.96 -10.46
C ASP A 215 11.21 0.07 -10.41
N TYR A 216 12.31 -0.27 -9.75
CA TYR A 216 13.51 0.55 -9.68
C TYR A 216 14.77 -0.30 -9.76
N GLU A 217 15.68 0.09 -10.64
CA GLU A 217 17.03 -0.46 -10.77
C GLU A 217 18.01 0.71 -10.82
N GLY A 218 18.83 0.83 -9.79
CA GLY A 218 19.77 1.94 -9.62
C GLY A 218 20.45 1.87 -8.26
N SER A 219 21.31 2.84 -7.94
CA SER A 219 21.99 2.83 -6.65
C SER A 219 21.03 3.12 -5.49
N SER A 220 21.40 2.71 -4.27
CA SER A 220 20.64 3.09 -3.07
C SER A 220 20.67 4.61 -2.85
N TYR A 221 21.75 5.25 -3.29
CA TYR A 221 21.91 6.70 -3.26
C TYR A 221 20.91 7.41 -4.18
N ASP A 222 20.79 6.95 -5.41
CA ASP A 222 19.87 7.51 -6.41
C ASP A 222 18.40 7.35 -5.98
N PHE A 223 18.06 6.26 -5.27
CA PHE A 223 16.72 6.05 -4.73
C PHE A 223 16.36 7.08 -3.65
N ILE A 224 17.30 7.39 -2.75
CA ILE A 224 17.14 8.42 -1.73
C ILE A 224 16.98 9.81 -2.36
N LEU A 225 17.69 10.08 -3.47
CA LEU A 225 17.54 11.33 -4.22
C LEU A 225 16.23 11.41 -5.00
N PHE A 226 15.75 10.28 -5.55
CA PHE A 226 14.47 10.20 -6.26
C PHE A 226 13.29 10.55 -5.34
N LEU A 227 13.30 10.09 -4.08
CA LEU A 227 12.26 10.40 -3.09
C LEU A 227 12.29 11.86 -2.57
N ASN A 228 13.40 12.58 -2.76
CA ASN A 228 13.59 13.95 -2.26
C ASN A 228 13.20 15.04 -3.28
N ASN A 229 12.79 14.68 -4.49
CA ASN A 229 12.31 15.61 -5.52
C ASN A 229 10.81 15.42 -5.77
#